data_AF-A0A966UYF5-F1
#
_entry.id   AF-A0A966UYF5-F1
#
_cell.length_a   1.000
_cell.length_b   1.000
_cell.length_c   1.000
_cell.angle_alpha   90.00
_cell.angle_beta   90.00
_cell.angle_gamma   90.00
#
_symmetry.space_group_name_H-M   'P 1'
#
loop_
_entity.id
_entity.type
_entity.pdbx_description
1 polymer ?
#
loop_
_entity_poly.entity_id
_entity_poly.type
_entity_poly.pdbx_seq_one_letter_code
_entity_poly.pdbx_strand_id
1 'polypeptide(L)'
;MLKPTDCIDADYKAQWYKKWAKIMGFYAGHHAKYWETAALAQAIEDRGLLKPGKHGLGMGVGKEELVSLFAKYGVNVTATDQDPNTKQAKQWDNGQLTNNKNELFYSKIVDKKSFNELVDYQPYDMLKTNKKFINKYDFIWHNCVIGHLGSMKASVDHLIRSGSYLKEKGWLIFTTELNISSFEKTVDKDSDTIVWRLKDLDKLFDEMSKNGLVANRFQLRLYSNEIDTKINYSPLNSAFTNKTTMSKILNDKNFVEAKIPFSNYAITQILLCFQKKSNKPRLQSRLHKIDSMRNKIAINKFRRLSPDLNDYYQKYSEADYSAAVITPEKKVMKITIKAGSKKEVILRYKNDSNMRLFDYGLNTPYDKTPLVLATANPTNRDSSFKDKSWFSGNRPTVQFENPSKKYDSTWNSHRARPGEKLEFKFNINAGNKKGVYKEDFVLVFEGKNDIPKSTVEIKINVI
;
A
#
# COMPACT_ATOMS: atom_id res chain seq x y z
N MET A 1 -5.39 9.16 -25.79
CA MET A 1 -6.34 8.91 -24.69
C MET A 1 -6.03 7.65 -23.92
N LEU A 2 -5.48 7.83 -22.72
CA LEU A 2 -5.36 6.83 -21.68
C LEU A 2 -6.75 6.37 -21.24
N LYS A 3 -7.02 5.07 -21.43
CA LYS A 3 -8.26 4.41 -21.02
C LYS A 3 -8.15 3.97 -19.55
N PRO A 4 -9.27 3.82 -18.83
CA PRO A 4 -9.28 3.19 -17.51
C PRO A 4 -8.59 1.83 -17.51
N THR A 5 -7.68 1.62 -16.57
CA THR A 5 -6.80 0.44 -16.56
C THR A 5 -6.05 0.31 -15.23
N ASP A 6 -5.31 -0.78 -15.04
CA ASP A 6 -4.39 -1.06 -13.93
C ASP A 6 -2.97 -0.58 -14.21
N CYS A 7 -2.17 -0.39 -13.16
CA CYS A 7 -0.75 -0.08 -13.27
C CYS A 7 0.07 -1.29 -13.74
N ILE A 8 0.83 -1.13 -14.83
CA ILE A 8 1.74 -2.15 -15.37
C ILE A 8 3.10 -1.56 -15.71
N ASP A 9 4.12 -2.41 -15.83
CA ASP A 9 5.50 -2.01 -16.15
C ASP A 9 5.62 -1.17 -17.43
N ALA A 10 4.83 -1.48 -18.45
CA ALA A 10 4.85 -0.76 -19.72
C ALA A 10 4.51 0.74 -19.56
N ASP A 11 3.73 1.12 -18.53
CA ASP A 11 3.36 2.51 -18.29
C ASP A 11 4.55 3.35 -17.85
N TYR A 12 5.43 2.81 -17.01
CA TYR A 12 6.64 3.52 -16.56
C TYR A 12 7.62 3.80 -17.70
N LYS A 13 7.53 3.01 -18.78
CA LYS A 13 8.33 3.20 -20.00
C LYS A 13 7.67 4.18 -20.97
N ALA A 14 6.38 4.45 -20.81
CA ALA A 14 5.59 5.24 -21.74
C ALA A 14 5.99 6.72 -21.73
N GLN A 15 5.84 7.37 -22.89
CA GLN A 15 6.16 8.80 -23.05
C GLN A 15 5.32 9.70 -22.14
N TRP A 16 4.05 9.34 -21.94
CA TRP A 16 3.15 10.11 -21.08
C TRP A 16 3.64 10.12 -19.62
N TYR A 17 4.07 8.98 -19.09
CA TYR A 17 4.54 8.89 -17.71
C TYR A 17 5.81 9.72 -17.52
N LYS A 18 6.80 9.56 -18.42
CA LYS A 18 8.06 10.32 -18.41
C LYS A 18 7.84 11.83 -18.54
N LYS A 19 6.88 12.25 -19.37
CA LYS A 19 6.46 13.66 -19.51
C LYS A 19 6.00 14.22 -18.17
N TRP A 20 5.06 13.52 -17.51
CA TRP A 20 4.49 13.99 -16.25
C TRP A 20 5.48 13.97 -15.11
N ALA A 21 6.31 12.93 -15.02
CA ALA A 21 7.41 12.86 -14.06
C ALA A 21 8.37 14.06 -14.20
N LYS A 22 8.75 14.40 -15.43
CA LYS A 22 9.62 15.56 -15.70
C LYS A 22 8.97 16.88 -15.28
N ILE A 23 7.68 17.08 -15.58
CA ILE A 23 7.00 18.35 -15.28
C ILE A 23 6.77 18.52 -13.78
N MET A 24 6.36 17.45 -13.08
CA MET A 24 6.10 17.49 -11.63
C MET A 24 7.38 17.34 -10.80
N GLY A 25 8.50 16.94 -11.41
CA GLY A 25 9.81 16.90 -10.76
C GLY A 25 10.03 15.68 -9.86
N PHE A 26 9.24 14.60 -10.02
CA PHE A 26 9.48 13.33 -9.36
C PHE A 26 10.29 12.38 -10.23
N TYR A 27 10.90 11.37 -9.60
CA TYR A 27 11.69 10.36 -10.29
C TYR A 27 10.79 9.46 -11.14
N ALA A 28 11.12 9.27 -12.42
CA ALA A 28 10.39 8.43 -13.37
C ALA A 28 10.66 6.93 -13.15
N GLY A 29 10.44 6.45 -11.93
CA GLY A 29 10.62 5.06 -11.52
C GLY A 29 9.32 4.35 -11.24
N HIS A 30 9.42 3.05 -10.95
CA HIS A 30 8.26 2.21 -10.72
C HIS A 30 7.67 2.36 -9.30
N HIS A 31 7.19 3.56 -8.99
CA HIS A 31 6.49 3.88 -7.76
C HIS A 31 4.99 4.01 -8.04
N ALA A 32 4.15 3.35 -7.24
CA ALA A 32 2.70 3.31 -7.47
C ALA A 32 2.10 4.72 -7.40
N LYS A 33 2.40 5.48 -6.34
CA LYS A 33 1.91 6.86 -6.18
C LYS A 33 2.29 7.79 -7.35
N TYR A 34 3.51 7.68 -7.87
CA TYR A 34 3.93 8.47 -9.03
C TYR A 34 3.16 8.08 -10.30
N TRP A 35 2.86 6.79 -10.48
CA TRP A 35 1.99 6.33 -11.56
C TRP A 35 0.59 6.92 -11.44
N GLU A 36 -0.01 6.90 -10.26
CA GLU A 36 -1.36 7.43 -10.05
C GLU A 36 -1.45 8.92 -10.41
N THR A 37 -0.51 9.71 -9.88
CA THR A 37 -0.39 11.14 -10.17
C THR A 37 -0.21 11.39 -11.68
N ALA A 38 0.69 10.66 -12.35
CA ALA A 38 0.89 10.79 -13.80
C ALA A 38 -0.33 10.33 -14.62
N ALA A 39 -0.99 9.25 -14.20
CA ALA A 39 -2.14 8.68 -14.90
C ALA A 39 -3.35 9.62 -14.82
N LEU A 40 -3.58 10.28 -13.67
CA LEU A 40 -4.59 11.33 -13.52
C LEU A 40 -4.31 12.51 -14.45
N ALA A 41 -3.08 13.04 -14.43
CA ALA A 41 -2.69 14.14 -15.31
C ALA A 41 -2.89 13.78 -16.79
N GLN A 42 -2.46 12.59 -17.20
CA GLN A 42 -2.63 12.11 -18.57
C GLN A 42 -4.11 11.94 -18.94
N ALA A 43 -4.91 11.36 -18.05
CA ALA A 43 -6.34 11.14 -18.27
C ALA A 43 -7.12 12.46 -18.42
N ILE A 44 -6.75 13.49 -17.66
CA ILE A 44 -7.34 14.83 -17.73
C ILE A 44 -6.91 15.54 -19.02
N GLU A 45 -5.62 15.48 -19.37
CA GLU A 45 -5.10 16.07 -20.62
C GLU A 45 -5.79 15.46 -21.85
N ASP A 46 -5.84 14.13 -21.94
CA ASP A 46 -6.42 13.42 -23.09
C ASP A 46 -7.91 13.71 -23.31
N ARG A 47 -8.60 14.24 -22.30
CA ARG A 47 -10.01 14.65 -22.35
C ARG A 47 -10.19 16.13 -22.68
N GLY A 48 -9.10 16.86 -22.95
CA GLY A 48 -9.10 18.28 -23.28
C GLY A 48 -9.48 19.18 -22.11
N LEU A 49 -9.25 18.73 -20.88
CA LEU A 49 -9.62 19.43 -19.65
C LEU A 49 -8.46 20.26 -19.08
N LEU A 50 -7.22 19.98 -19.49
CA LEU A 50 -6.02 20.64 -19.00
C LEU A 50 -5.71 21.90 -19.82
N LYS A 51 -6.55 22.93 -19.68
CA LYS A 51 -6.44 24.19 -20.42
C LYS A 51 -7.15 25.36 -19.73
N PRO A 52 -6.88 26.61 -20.13
CA PRO A 52 -7.54 27.79 -19.58
C PRO A 52 -9.07 27.73 -19.61
N GLY A 53 -9.70 28.29 -18.57
CA GLY A 53 -11.17 28.38 -18.44
C GLY A 53 -11.86 27.09 -17.97
N LYS A 54 -11.10 26.02 -17.70
CA LYS A 54 -11.62 24.79 -17.08
C LYS A 54 -11.61 24.90 -15.56
N HIS A 55 -12.59 24.25 -14.93
CA HIS A 55 -12.71 24.21 -13.47
C HIS A 55 -12.52 22.78 -12.95
N GLY A 56 -11.49 22.57 -12.15
CA GLY A 56 -11.17 21.29 -11.51
C GLY A 56 -11.44 21.32 -10.01
N LEU A 57 -11.97 20.23 -9.45
CA LEU A 57 -12.11 20.04 -8.01
C LEU A 57 -11.29 18.83 -7.55
N GLY A 58 -10.32 19.07 -6.68
CA GLY A 58 -9.55 18.03 -6.00
C GLY A 58 -10.14 17.75 -4.63
N MET A 59 -10.30 16.47 -4.30
CA MET A 59 -10.80 16.04 -3.01
C MET A 59 -9.80 15.14 -2.31
N GLY A 60 -9.43 15.50 -1.08
CA GLY A 60 -8.38 14.83 -0.33
C GLY A 60 -7.04 14.93 -1.07
N VAL A 61 -6.66 16.14 -1.46
CA VAL A 61 -5.49 16.36 -2.33
C VAL A 61 -4.17 16.06 -1.64
N GLY A 62 -4.12 16.07 -0.31
CA GLY A 62 -2.86 15.98 0.43
C GLY A 62 -1.86 16.99 -0.11
N LYS A 63 -0.59 16.60 -0.17
CA LYS A 63 0.50 17.42 -0.71
C LYS A 63 0.96 16.92 -2.08
N GLU A 64 0.01 16.75 -3.01
CA GLU A 64 0.33 16.31 -4.37
C GLU A 64 0.61 17.47 -5.33
N GLU A 65 1.43 17.23 -6.35
CA GLU A 65 1.82 18.23 -7.33
C GLU A 65 0.71 18.58 -8.34
N LEU A 66 -0.39 17.80 -8.40
CA LEU A 66 -1.47 17.96 -9.38
C LEU A 66 -2.14 19.34 -9.30
N VAL A 67 -2.28 19.91 -8.10
CA VAL A 67 -2.90 21.23 -7.92
C VAL A 67 -2.08 22.31 -8.65
N SER A 68 -0.77 22.35 -8.39
CA SER A 68 0.15 23.26 -9.08
C SER A 68 0.26 22.95 -10.57
N LEU A 69 0.22 21.67 -10.96
CA LEU A 69 0.21 21.26 -12.36
C LEU A 69 -1.00 21.79 -13.11
N PHE A 70 -2.20 21.66 -12.56
CA PHE A 70 -3.42 22.11 -13.26
C PHE A 70 -3.45 23.64 -13.35
N ALA A 71 -3.01 24.36 -12.31
CA ALA A 71 -2.83 25.80 -12.35
C ALA A 71 -1.82 26.24 -13.44
N LYS A 72 -0.71 25.51 -13.62
CA LYS A 72 0.26 25.76 -14.71
C LYS A 72 -0.39 25.79 -16.09
N TYR A 73 -1.41 24.97 -16.31
CA TYR A 73 -2.14 24.91 -17.58
C TYR A 73 -3.39 25.81 -17.63
N GLY A 74 -3.55 26.73 -16.67
CA GLY A 74 -4.63 27.72 -16.64
C GLY A 74 -5.96 27.21 -16.09
N VAL A 75 -5.99 26.03 -15.45
CA VAL A 75 -7.20 25.51 -14.84
C VAL A 75 -7.48 26.26 -13.54
N ASN A 76 -8.74 26.65 -13.33
CA ASN A 76 -9.24 27.14 -12.05
C ASN A 76 -9.44 25.93 -11.12
N VAL A 77 -8.60 25.80 -10.11
CA VAL A 77 -8.55 24.65 -9.21
C VAL A 77 -9.18 25.01 -7.86
N THR A 78 -10.17 24.23 -7.44
CA THR A 78 -10.56 24.16 -6.03
C THR A 78 -9.95 22.90 -5.42
N ALA A 79 -9.00 23.07 -4.51
CA ALA A 79 -8.37 21.98 -3.78
C ALA A 79 -9.02 21.84 -2.40
N THR A 80 -9.30 20.61 -1.98
CA THR A 80 -9.92 20.35 -0.67
C THR A 80 -9.24 19.19 0.05
N ASP A 81 -9.22 19.28 1.37
CA ASP A 81 -8.70 18.24 2.27
C ASP A 81 -9.46 18.26 3.61
N GLN A 82 -9.32 17.21 4.41
CA GLN A 82 -9.94 17.14 5.73
C GLN A 82 -9.44 18.29 6.63
N ASP A 83 -10.34 18.91 7.39
CA ASP A 83 -9.95 19.97 8.32
C ASP A 83 -8.97 19.42 9.38
N PRO A 84 -7.72 19.95 9.45
CA PRO A 84 -6.67 19.43 10.33
C PRO A 84 -7.03 19.52 11.82
N ASN A 85 -8.00 20.35 12.19
CA ASN A 85 -8.43 20.51 13.58
C ASN A 85 -9.43 19.42 14.04
N THR A 86 -9.91 18.59 13.12
CA THR A 86 -10.89 17.54 13.43
C THR A 86 -10.25 16.31 14.09
N LYS A 87 -11.02 15.57 14.91
CA LYS A 87 -10.55 14.30 15.49
C LYS A 87 -10.15 13.30 14.42
N GLN A 88 -10.88 13.29 13.31
CA GLN A 88 -10.60 12.50 12.13
C GLN A 88 -9.21 12.86 11.59
N ALA A 89 -8.90 14.13 11.29
CA ALA A 89 -7.57 14.49 10.79
C ALA A 89 -6.42 14.07 11.73
N LYS A 90 -6.61 14.11 13.05
CA LYS A 90 -5.59 13.66 14.02
C LYS A 90 -5.25 12.16 13.93
N GLN A 91 -6.17 11.32 13.46
CA GLN A 91 -5.89 9.91 13.19
C GLN A 91 -5.01 9.72 11.94
N TRP A 92 -5.00 10.74 11.07
CA TRP A 92 -4.32 10.76 9.77
C TRP A 92 -3.13 11.73 9.76
N ASP A 93 -2.70 12.20 10.94
CA ASP A 93 -1.59 13.13 11.10
C ASP A 93 -0.25 12.39 10.96
N ASN A 94 0.01 11.93 9.75
CA ASN A 94 1.26 11.32 9.30
C ASN A 94 2.05 12.28 8.37
N GLY A 95 1.66 13.56 8.35
CA GLY A 95 2.25 14.60 7.51
C GLY A 95 1.76 14.65 6.05
N GLN A 96 0.79 13.81 5.65
CA GLN A 96 0.28 13.75 4.28
C GLN A 96 -0.87 14.73 3.99
N LEU A 97 -1.61 15.16 5.02
CA LEU A 97 -2.68 16.15 4.89
C LEU A 97 -2.11 17.53 4.53
N THR A 98 -2.80 18.23 3.63
CA THR A 98 -2.53 19.66 3.43
C THR A 98 -3.26 20.49 4.47
N ASN A 99 -2.52 21.39 5.13
CA ASN A 99 -3.11 22.27 6.14
C ASN A 99 -3.57 23.61 5.55
N ASN A 100 -2.98 24.05 4.44
CA ASN A 100 -3.24 25.36 3.86
C ASN A 100 -2.82 25.46 2.38
N LYS A 101 -3.34 26.47 1.68
CA LYS A 101 -3.06 26.76 0.26
C LYS A 101 -1.57 26.80 -0.08
N ASN A 102 -0.69 27.27 0.81
CA ASN A 102 0.73 27.42 0.49
C ASN A 102 1.47 26.09 0.38
N GLU A 103 1.00 25.02 1.03
CA GLU A 103 1.59 23.68 0.91
C GLU A 103 1.35 23.05 -0.47
N LEU A 104 0.37 23.56 -1.22
CA LEU A 104 0.05 23.12 -2.59
C LEU A 104 0.85 23.87 -3.66
N PHE A 105 1.69 24.84 -3.27
CA PHE A 105 2.48 25.65 -4.20
C PHE A 105 3.85 25.00 -4.47
N TYR A 106 4.04 24.56 -5.71
CA TYR A 106 5.31 24.04 -6.20
C TYR A 106 5.94 25.01 -7.19
N SER A 107 6.89 25.82 -6.72
CA SER A 107 7.53 26.89 -7.49
C SER A 107 8.27 26.42 -8.76
N LYS A 108 8.63 25.14 -8.85
CA LYS A 108 9.21 24.53 -10.05
C LYS A 108 8.17 24.24 -11.15
N ILE A 109 6.88 24.25 -10.82
CA ILE A 109 5.79 23.86 -11.71
C ILE A 109 5.06 25.10 -12.25
N VAL A 110 4.65 26.00 -11.36
CA VAL A 110 3.85 27.20 -11.65
C VAL A 110 4.41 28.40 -10.90
N ASP A 111 4.31 29.60 -11.48
CA ASP A 111 4.70 30.83 -10.78
C ASP A 111 3.68 31.20 -9.70
N LYS A 112 4.12 31.99 -8.72
CA LYS A 112 3.29 32.33 -7.56
C LYS A 112 2.06 33.16 -7.93
N LYS A 113 2.15 34.01 -8.97
CA LYS A 113 1.04 34.86 -9.40
C LYS A 113 -0.08 34.00 -9.98
N SER A 114 0.23 33.17 -10.97
CA SER A 114 -0.75 32.25 -11.55
C SER A 114 -1.30 31.27 -10.52
N PHE A 115 -0.47 30.74 -9.62
CA PHE A 115 -0.96 29.88 -8.54
C PHE A 115 -1.96 30.60 -7.62
N ASN A 116 -1.65 31.83 -7.20
CA ASN A 116 -2.52 32.58 -6.31
C ASN A 116 -3.86 32.92 -6.96
N GLU A 117 -3.86 33.21 -8.26
CA GLU A 117 -5.05 33.53 -9.06
C GLU A 117 -5.92 32.30 -9.34
N LEU A 118 -5.31 31.18 -9.71
CA LEU A 118 -6.02 30.01 -10.24
C LEU A 118 -6.37 28.96 -9.19
N VAL A 119 -5.73 28.97 -8.01
CA VAL A 119 -5.94 27.96 -6.97
C VAL A 119 -6.71 28.54 -5.79
N ASP A 120 -7.78 27.87 -5.41
CA ASP A 120 -8.47 28.07 -4.14
C ASP A 120 -8.31 26.82 -3.26
N TYR A 121 -8.25 27.00 -1.94
CA TYR A 121 -8.17 25.91 -0.97
C TYR A 121 -9.23 26.10 0.11
N GLN A 122 -9.97 25.02 0.39
CA GLN A 122 -10.89 25.00 1.52
C GLN A 122 -10.91 23.63 2.21
N PRO A 123 -10.94 23.58 3.55
CA PRO A 123 -11.22 22.35 4.28
C PRO A 123 -12.59 21.78 3.90
N TYR A 124 -12.68 20.47 3.69
CA TYR A 124 -13.90 19.78 3.29
C TYR A 124 -13.88 18.31 3.75
N ASP A 125 -14.93 17.94 4.48
CA ASP A 125 -15.21 16.55 4.83
C ASP A 125 -15.96 15.87 3.68
N MET A 126 -15.31 14.91 3.03
CA MET A 126 -15.85 14.16 1.89
C MET A 126 -17.11 13.33 2.24
N LEU A 127 -17.38 13.08 3.52
CA LEU A 127 -18.62 12.42 3.97
C LEU A 127 -19.82 13.37 4.02
N LYS A 128 -19.61 14.69 3.85
CA LYS A 128 -20.65 15.71 3.91
C LYS A 128 -20.93 16.33 2.56
N THR A 129 -22.19 16.65 2.29
CA THR A 129 -22.56 17.33 1.04
C THR A 129 -22.25 18.82 1.11
N ASN A 130 -21.53 19.37 0.13
CA ASN A 130 -21.40 20.81 -0.06
C ASN A 130 -22.28 21.31 -1.22
N LYS A 131 -23.39 21.97 -0.90
CA LYS A 131 -24.33 22.52 -1.91
C LYS A 131 -23.66 23.55 -2.83
N LYS A 132 -22.60 24.23 -2.39
CA LYS A 132 -21.87 25.21 -3.20
C LYS A 132 -21.10 24.57 -4.36
N PHE A 133 -20.90 23.25 -4.36
CA PHE A 133 -20.16 22.54 -5.42
C PHE A 133 -21.04 22.02 -6.55
N ILE A 134 -22.36 21.99 -6.37
CA ILE A 134 -23.30 21.41 -7.33
C ILE A 134 -23.14 22.07 -8.71
N ASN A 135 -22.96 21.25 -9.75
CA ASN A 135 -22.87 21.64 -11.16
C ASN A 135 -21.80 22.71 -11.49
N LYS A 136 -20.67 22.74 -10.78
CA LYS A 136 -19.64 23.78 -10.93
C LYS A 136 -18.36 23.35 -11.66
N TYR A 137 -18.07 22.05 -11.74
CA TYR A 137 -16.75 21.60 -12.17
C TYR A 137 -16.78 20.87 -13.51
N ASP A 138 -15.81 21.17 -14.36
CA ASP A 138 -15.58 20.43 -15.61
C ASP A 138 -14.98 19.06 -15.31
N PHE A 139 -14.21 18.94 -14.23
CA PHE A 139 -13.72 17.65 -13.74
C PHE A 139 -13.49 17.63 -12.24
N ILE A 140 -13.54 16.42 -11.68
CA ILE A 140 -13.22 16.12 -10.29
C ILE A 140 -12.19 15.00 -10.29
N TRP A 141 -11.19 15.11 -9.41
CA TRP A 141 -10.23 14.03 -9.23
C TRP A 141 -10.05 13.59 -7.77
N HIS A 142 -9.70 12.32 -7.63
CA HIS A 142 -9.31 11.68 -6.38
C HIS A 142 -8.05 10.85 -6.63
N ASN A 143 -6.98 11.14 -5.90
CA ASN A 143 -5.71 10.41 -6.04
C ASN A 143 -5.54 9.44 -4.87
N CYS A 144 -6.00 8.19 -5.06
CA CYS A 144 -5.93 7.12 -4.08
C CYS A 144 -6.73 7.37 -2.78
N VAL A 145 -7.54 8.43 -2.70
CA VAL A 145 -8.19 8.81 -1.42
C VAL A 145 -9.52 8.13 -1.16
N ILE A 146 -10.16 7.56 -2.18
CA ILE A 146 -11.49 6.96 -1.98
C ILE A 146 -11.45 5.69 -1.15
N GLY A 147 -10.29 5.00 -1.08
CA GLY A 147 -10.09 3.87 -0.17
C GLY A 147 -10.12 4.27 1.32
N HIS A 148 -10.00 5.56 1.62
CA HIS A 148 -9.78 6.08 2.96
C HIS A 148 -11.04 6.59 3.67
N LEU A 149 -12.21 6.27 3.13
CA LEU A 149 -13.50 6.75 3.66
C LEU A 149 -14.14 5.78 4.68
N GLY A 150 -13.37 4.82 5.19
CA GLY A 150 -13.77 3.87 6.25
C GLY A 150 -14.66 2.72 5.82
N SER A 151 -15.37 2.83 4.68
CA SER A 151 -16.16 1.73 4.13
C SER A 151 -16.41 1.85 2.63
N MET A 152 -16.69 0.71 1.99
CA MET A 152 -17.08 0.65 0.58
C MET A 152 -18.32 1.50 0.29
N LYS A 153 -19.31 1.47 1.20
CA LYS A 153 -20.53 2.25 1.06
C LYS A 153 -20.25 3.75 1.09
N ALA A 154 -19.46 4.22 2.05
CA ALA A 154 -19.10 5.64 2.15
C ALA A 154 -18.39 6.13 0.88
N SER A 155 -17.54 5.28 0.30
CA SER A 155 -16.82 5.53 -0.94
C SER A 155 -17.73 5.65 -2.15
N VAL A 156 -18.67 4.71 -2.31
CA VAL A 156 -19.69 4.76 -3.38
C VAL A 156 -20.58 5.98 -3.24
N ASP A 157 -21.08 6.25 -2.02
CA ASP A 157 -21.94 7.41 -1.76
C ASP A 157 -21.20 8.73 -2.10
N HIS A 158 -19.90 8.80 -1.78
CA HIS A 158 -19.05 9.95 -2.11
C HIS A 158 -18.85 10.16 -3.61
N LEU A 159 -18.60 9.08 -4.36
CA LEU A 159 -18.44 9.15 -5.81
C LEU A 159 -19.75 9.60 -6.49
N ILE A 160 -20.90 9.13 -6.01
CA ILE A 160 -22.21 9.58 -6.47
C ILE A 160 -22.41 11.07 -6.16
N ARG A 161 -22.12 11.51 -4.92
CA ARG A 161 -22.17 12.94 -4.54
C ARG A 161 -21.26 13.78 -5.42
N SER A 162 -20.02 13.34 -5.67
CA SER A 162 -19.06 14.01 -6.54
C SER A 162 -19.63 14.19 -7.95
N GLY A 163 -20.33 13.19 -8.49
CA GLY A 163 -21.03 13.32 -9.76
C GLY A 163 -22.05 14.46 -9.84
N SER A 164 -22.69 14.81 -8.71
CA SER A 164 -23.61 15.96 -8.65
C SER A 164 -22.88 17.31 -8.78
N TYR A 165 -21.58 17.37 -8.44
CA TYR A 165 -20.76 18.57 -8.50
C TYR A 165 -20.23 18.86 -9.91
N LEU A 166 -20.28 17.87 -10.81
CA LEU A 166 -19.89 18.03 -12.21
C LEU A 166 -20.93 18.82 -13.01
N LYS A 167 -20.43 19.67 -13.91
CA LYS A 167 -21.17 20.18 -15.06
C LYS A 167 -21.62 19.04 -15.97
N GLU A 168 -22.62 19.27 -16.81
CA GLU A 168 -22.98 18.34 -17.88
C GLU A 168 -21.76 18.04 -18.77
N LYS A 169 -21.58 16.77 -19.18
CA LYS A 169 -20.38 16.25 -19.86
C LYS A 169 -19.07 16.31 -19.06
N GLY A 170 -19.10 16.76 -17.81
CA GLY A 170 -17.95 16.79 -16.91
C GLY A 170 -17.45 15.39 -16.55
N TRP A 171 -16.23 15.32 -16.02
CA TRP A 171 -15.51 14.07 -15.78
C TRP A 171 -15.15 13.84 -14.33
N LEU A 172 -15.47 12.66 -13.81
CA LEU A 172 -14.95 12.15 -12.54
C LEU A 172 -13.84 11.14 -12.84
N ILE A 173 -12.63 11.40 -12.37
CA ILE A 173 -11.43 10.63 -12.70
C ILE A 173 -10.70 10.31 -11.41
N PHE A 174 -10.47 9.04 -11.11
CA PHE A 174 -9.84 8.68 -9.84
C PHE A 174 -8.96 7.45 -9.92
N THR A 175 -8.03 7.36 -8.99
CA THR A 175 -7.28 6.13 -8.71
C THR A 175 -7.66 5.52 -7.38
N THR A 176 -7.52 4.20 -7.28
CA THR A 176 -7.69 3.42 -6.06
C THR A 176 -7.07 2.03 -6.26
N GLU A 177 -7.12 1.20 -5.23
CA GLU A 177 -6.52 -0.11 -5.17
C GLU A 177 -7.55 -1.22 -5.41
N LEU A 178 -7.21 -2.11 -6.33
CA LEU A 178 -7.98 -3.29 -6.66
C LEU A 178 -7.29 -4.55 -6.15
N ASN A 179 -8.04 -5.37 -5.43
CA ASN A 179 -7.63 -6.71 -5.02
C ASN A 179 -7.55 -7.64 -6.24
N ILE A 180 -6.35 -8.15 -6.50
CA ILE A 180 -6.04 -9.09 -7.58
C ILE A 180 -5.68 -10.49 -7.07
N SER A 181 -5.79 -10.69 -5.76
CA SER A 181 -5.57 -11.97 -5.08
C SER A 181 -6.86 -12.61 -4.55
N SER A 182 -8.00 -11.95 -4.64
CA SER A 182 -9.26 -12.50 -4.13
C SER A 182 -10.45 -11.84 -4.79
N PHE A 183 -11.41 -12.65 -5.22
CA PHE A 183 -12.71 -12.15 -5.69
C PHE A 183 -13.69 -11.90 -4.55
N GLU A 184 -13.47 -12.53 -3.39
CA GLU A 184 -14.47 -12.61 -2.31
C GLU A 184 -14.04 -11.88 -1.05
N LYS A 185 -12.86 -12.21 -0.52
CA LYS A 185 -12.28 -11.59 0.68
C LYS A 185 -11.54 -10.31 0.33
N THR A 186 -11.73 -9.26 1.12
CA THR A 186 -10.99 -7.99 1.07
C THR A 186 -11.18 -7.25 2.40
N VAL A 187 -10.50 -6.12 2.59
CA VAL A 187 -10.87 -5.15 3.62
C VAL A 187 -11.92 -4.21 3.05
N ASP A 188 -13.18 -4.28 3.50
CA ASP A 188 -14.28 -3.49 2.94
C ASP A 188 -15.04 -2.60 3.94
N LYS A 189 -14.70 -2.68 5.23
CA LYS A 189 -15.27 -1.87 6.32
C LYS A 189 -14.34 -1.80 7.54
N ASP A 190 -14.62 -0.87 8.44
CA ASP A 190 -14.01 -0.75 9.78
C ASP A 190 -12.46 -0.71 9.75
N SER A 191 -11.91 -0.06 8.71
CA SER A 191 -10.47 0.08 8.49
C SER A 191 -10.17 1.45 7.88
N ASP A 192 -8.97 1.97 8.16
CA ASP A 192 -8.47 3.20 7.56
C ASP A 192 -8.34 3.08 6.04
N THR A 193 -8.17 1.89 5.48
CA THR A 193 -8.12 1.70 4.03
C THR A 193 -8.90 0.49 3.61
N ILE A 194 -9.87 0.68 2.72
CA ILE A 194 -10.56 -0.41 2.04
C ILE A 194 -9.87 -0.73 0.72
N VAL A 195 -10.01 -1.98 0.27
CA VAL A 195 -9.51 -2.44 -1.03
C VAL A 195 -10.67 -2.98 -1.85
N TRP A 196 -10.83 -2.47 -3.07
CA TRP A 196 -11.93 -2.85 -3.95
C TRP A 196 -11.76 -4.27 -4.47
N ARG A 197 -12.85 -5.02 -4.65
CA ARG A 197 -12.87 -6.25 -5.45
C ARG A 197 -13.50 -5.96 -6.81
N LEU A 198 -13.27 -6.84 -7.78
CA LEU A 198 -13.89 -6.70 -9.10
C LEU A 198 -15.43 -6.68 -9.03
N LYS A 199 -16.05 -7.45 -8.12
CA LYS A 199 -17.51 -7.42 -7.89
C LYS A 199 -17.99 -6.09 -7.29
N ASP A 200 -17.14 -5.38 -6.56
CA ASP A 200 -17.48 -4.07 -6.00
C ASP A 200 -17.43 -3.00 -7.09
N LEU A 201 -16.48 -3.10 -8.03
CA LEU A 201 -16.44 -2.25 -9.22
C LEU A 201 -17.66 -2.45 -10.13
N ASP A 202 -18.13 -3.69 -10.31
CA ASP A 202 -19.35 -3.97 -11.07
C ASP A 202 -20.57 -3.25 -10.45
N LYS A 203 -20.71 -3.32 -9.12
CA LYS A 203 -21.74 -2.58 -8.38
C LYS A 203 -21.57 -1.07 -8.51
N LEU A 204 -20.34 -0.58 -8.41
CA LEU A 204 -20.04 0.84 -8.61
C LEU A 204 -20.47 1.32 -10.00
N PHE A 205 -20.17 0.57 -11.06
CA PHE A 205 -20.58 0.93 -12.41
C PHE A 205 -22.10 1.01 -12.55
N ASP A 206 -22.83 0.06 -11.96
CA ASP A 206 -24.29 0.06 -11.96
C ASP A 206 -24.86 1.26 -11.17
N GLU A 207 -24.35 1.52 -9.96
CA GLU A 207 -24.81 2.63 -9.12
C GLU A 207 -24.50 4.00 -9.72
N MET A 208 -23.29 4.19 -10.27
CA MET A 208 -22.91 5.42 -10.95
C MET A 208 -23.80 5.64 -12.19
N SER A 209 -24.10 4.58 -12.94
CA SER A 209 -25.00 4.66 -14.10
C SER A 209 -26.43 5.05 -13.72
N LYS A 210 -26.95 4.57 -12.58
CA LYS A 210 -28.27 4.98 -12.07
C LYS A 210 -28.32 6.49 -11.79
N ASN A 211 -27.19 7.06 -11.38
CA ASN A 211 -27.00 8.46 -11.01
C ASN A 211 -26.46 9.35 -12.16
N GLY A 212 -26.56 8.91 -13.42
CA GLY A 212 -26.23 9.75 -14.58
C GLY A 212 -24.73 9.84 -14.90
N LEU A 213 -23.92 8.93 -14.37
CA LEU A 213 -22.50 8.84 -14.64
C LEU A 213 -22.18 7.60 -15.47
N VAL A 214 -21.37 7.79 -16.49
CA VAL A 214 -21.11 6.80 -17.51
C VAL A 214 -19.63 6.46 -17.52
N ALA A 215 -19.28 5.23 -17.11
CA ALA A 215 -17.91 4.77 -17.07
C ALA A 215 -17.32 4.55 -18.48
N ASN A 216 -16.09 4.99 -18.70
CA ASN A 216 -15.28 4.43 -19.79
C ASN A 216 -15.06 2.92 -19.55
N ARG A 217 -14.83 2.16 -20.63
CA ARG A 217 -14.48 0.74 -20.53
C ARG A 217 -13.21 0.55 -19.69
N PHE A 218 -13.26 -0.39 -18.77
CA PHE A 218 -12.17 -0.71 -17.85
C PHE A 218 -11.67 -2.12 -18.11
N GLN A 219 -10.41 -2.23 -18.50
CA GLN A 219 -9.78 -3.52 -18.80
C GLN A 219 -8.45 -3.65 -18.06
N LEU A 220 -8.32 -4.78 -17.38
CA LEU A 220 -7.11 -5.20 -16.72
C LEU A 220 -6.14 -5.75 -17.75
N ARG A 221 -4.93 -5.20 -17.74
CA ARG A 221 -3.79 -5.57 -18.57
C ARG A 221 -2.79 -6.43 -17.81
N LEU A 222 -3.04 -6.74 -16.54
CA LEU A 222 -2.31 -7.69 -15.68
C LEU A 222 -1.47 -8.69 -16.50
N TYR A 223 -0.28 -9.06 -16.03
CA TYR A 223 0.63 -10.01 -16.68
C TYR A 223 1.08 -9.64 -18.11
N SER A 224 1.01 -8.36 -18.53
CA SER A 224 1.48 -7.93 -19.85
C SER A 224 2.94 -8.34 -20.12
N ASN A 225 3.80 -8.27 -19.09
CA ASN A 225 5.15 -8.83 -19.08
C ASN A 225 5.39 -9.68 -17.81
N GLU A 226 6.51 -10.42 -17.76
CA GLU A 226 6.90 -11.25 -16.60
C GLU A 226 6.96 -10.45 -15.30
N ILE A 227 7.45 -9.21 -15.35
CA ILE A 227 7.54 -8.36 -14.15
C ILE A 227 6.15 -8.00 -13.58
N ASP A 228 5.11 -7.98 -14.43
CA ASP A 228 3.74 -7.72 -14.01
C ASP A 228 3.11 -8.90 -13.27
N THR A 229 3.74 -10.08 -13.24
CA THR A 229 3.24 -11.24 -12.46
C THR A 229 3.79 -11.28 -11.04
N LYS A 230 4.74 -10.41 -10.70
CA LYS A 230 5.38 -10.37 -9.39
C LYS A 230 4.57 -9.46 -8.42
N ILE A 231 4.55 -9.76 -7.12
CA ILE A 231 4.00 -8.85 -6.07
C ILE A 231 5.04 -8.31 -5.08
N ASN A 232 5.09 -6.99 -4.91
CA ASN A 232 6.12 -6.28 -4.15
C ASN A 232 5.88 -6.28 -2.64
N TYR A 233 6.52 -7.18 -1.91
CA TYR A 233 6.37 -7.27 -0.47
C TYR A 233 7.38 -6.46 0.35
N SER A 234 7.80 -5.29 -0.13
CA SER A 234 8.82 -4.48 0.56
C SER A 234 8.56 -4.39 2.08
N PRO A 235 9.55 -4.72 2.94
CA PRO A 235 9.41 -4.72 4.40
C PRO A 235 9.25 -3.33 5.04
N LEU A 236 9.32 -2.25 4.25
CA LEU A 236 9.39 -0.87 4.75
C LEU A 236 8.04 -0.31 5.22
N ASN A 237 7.18 -1.15 5.80
CA ASN A 237 5.89 -0.77 6.38
C ASN A 237 6.00 0.21 7.58
N SER A 238 7.21 0.57 8.05
CA SER A 238 7.38 1.52 9.16
C SER A 238 8.10 2.83 8.82
N ALA A 239 8.68 3.01 7.64
CA ALA A 239 9.41 4.25 7.36
C ALA A 239 9.85 4.43 5.90
N PHE A 240 9.07 5.23 5.16
CA PHE A 240 9.53 6.01 4.02
C PHE A 240 10.53 7.14 4.41
N THR A 241 11.25 7.01 5.53
CA THR A 241 12.03 8.13 6.12
C THR A 241 13.50 8.16 5.71
N ASN A 242 14.05 7.11 5.09
CA ASN A 242 15.47 7.11 4.70
C ASN A 242 15.64 7.41 3.19
N LYS A 243 15.99 8.66 2.86
CA LYS A 243 16.34 9.12 1.49
C LYS A 243 17.37 8.23 0.80
N THR A 244 18.28 7.61 1.55
CA THR A 244 19.35 6.74 1.01
C THR A 244 18.79 5.41 0.51
N THR A 245 17.83 4.83 1.24
CA THR A 245 17.14 3.60 0.86
C THR A 245 16.23 3.86 -0.34
N MET A 246 15.52 4.99 -0.34
CA MET A 246 14.69 5.40 -1.46
C MET A 246 15.49 5.60 -2.75
N SER A 247 16.65 6.27 -2.69
CA SER A 247 17.52 6.44 -3.86
C SER A 247 18.02 5.10 -4.43
N LYS A 248 18.38 4.13 -3.59
CA LYS A 248 18.80 2.79 -4.04
C LYS A 248 17.65 2.00 -4.68
N ILE A 249 16.46 2.04 -4.08
CA ILE A 249 15.26 1.36 -4.58
C ILE A 249 14.81 1.96 -5.90
N LEU A 250 14.72 3.28 -5.98
CA LEU A 250 14.34 3.98 -7.20
C LEU A 250 15.33 3.70 -8.34
N ASN A 251 16.62 3.57 -8.04
CA ASN A 251 17.65 3.27 -9.03
C ASN A 251 17.70 1.78 -9.46
N ASP A 252 16.94 0.90 -8.81
CA ASP A 252 16.89 -0.50 -9.23
C ASP A 252 15.91 -0.67 -10.39
N LYS A 253 16.44 -1.04 -11.55
CA LYS A 253 15.67 -1.25 -12.79
C LYS A 253 14.70 -2.46 -12.71
N ASN A 254 14.85 -3.31 -11.71
CA ASN A 254 14.00 -4.47 -11.46
C ASN A 254 12.94 -4.22 -10.37
N PHE A 255 12.98 -3.08 -9.69
CA PHE A 255 11.98 -2.73 -8.68
C PHE A 255 10.68 -2.30 -9.37
N VAL A 256 9.55 -2.92 -9.02
CA VAL A 256 8.22 -2.52 -9.50
C VAL A 256 7.22 -2.48 -8.34
N GLU A 257 6.79 -1.30 -7.92
CA GLU A 257 5.79 -1.12 -6.87
C GLU A 257 4.33 -1.21 -7.37
N ALA A 258 4.11 -1.55 -8.65
CA ALA A 258 2.76 -1.58 -9.24
C ALA A 258 1.80 -2.59 -8.57
N LYS A 259 2.34 -3.55 -7.82
CA LYS A 259 1.56 -4.55 -7.08
C LYS A 259 2.14 -4.69 -5.69
N ILE A 260 1.35 -4.42 -4.67
CA ILE A 260 1.79 -4.44 -3.27
C ILE A 260 0.85 -5.30 -2.43
N PRO A 261 1.34 -5.94 -1.37
CA PRO A 261 0.48 -6.45 -0.31
C PRO A 261 -0.13 -5.25 0.42
N PHE A 262 -1.44 -5.28 0.61
CA PHE A 262 -2.09 -4.48 1.63
C PHE A 262 -3.02 -5.37 2.39
N SER A 263 -2.84 -5.42 3.72
CA SER A 263 -3.71 -6.19 4.61
C SER A 263 -3.96 -7.58 4.01
N ASN A 264 -2.88 -8.25 3.60
CA ASN A 264 -2.88 -9.64 3.14
C ASN A 264 -3.39 -9.92 1.73
N TYR A 265 -3.68 -8.87 0.97
CA TYR A 265 -4.09 -9.00 -0.42
C TYR A 265 -3.02 -8.44 -1.33
N ALA A 266 -2.74 -9.14 -2.43
CA ALA A 266 -2.08 -8.49 -3.54
C ALA A 266 -3.06 -7.53 -4.18
N ILE A 267 -2.66 -6.27 -4.28
CA ILE A 267 -3.44 -5.21 -4.89
C ILE A 267 -2.69 -4.64 -6.09
N THR A 268 -3.40 -3.91 -6.95
CA THR A 268 -2.80 -3.03 -7.95
C THR A 268 -3.58 -1.72 -7.99
N GLN A 269 -2.90 -0.63 -8.32
CA GLN A 269 -3.53 0.65 -8.55
C GLN A 269 -4.29 0.62 -9.87
N ILE A 270 -5.49 1.17 -9.87
CA ILE A 270 -6.34 1.28 -11.05
C ILE A 270 -6.74 2.74 -11.26
N LEU A 271 -6.92 3.11 -12.52
CA LEU A 271 -7.51 4.37 -12.97
C LEU A 271 -8.93 4.09 -13.46
N LEU A 272 -9.91 4.85 -12.96
CA LEU A 272 -11.29 4.85 -13.45
C LEU A 272 -11.71 6.24 -13.90
N CYS A 273 -12.57 6.29 -14.92
CA CYS A 273 -13.07 7.55 -15.48
C CYS A 273 -14.55 7.43 -15.80
N PHE A 274 -15.35 8.35 -15.28
CA PHE A 274 -16.78 8.46 -15.50
C PHE A 274 -17.10 9.83 -16.08
N GLN A 275 -18.00 9.87 -17.08
CA GLN A 275 -18.52 11.10 -17.63
C GLN A 275 -19.95 11.32 -17.16
N LYS A 276 -20.28 12.53 -16.72
CA LYS A 276 -21.68 12.90 -16.49
C LYS A 276 -22.41 13.01 -17.83
N LYS A 277 -23.53 12.29 -17.97
CA LYS A 277 -24.36 12.31 -19.17
C LYS A 277 -25.83 12.45 -18.81
N SER A 278 -26.53 13.29 -19.56
CA SER A 278 -27.99 13.47 -19.48
C SER A 278 -28.78 12.20 -19.82
N ASN A 279 -28.28 11.33 -20.70
CA ASN A 279 -28.96 10.10 -21.15
C ASN A 279 -28.23 8.82 -20.74
N LYS A 280 -29.00 7.83 -20.24
CA LYS A 280 -28.53 6.51 -19.76
C LYS A 280 -28.37 5.51 -20.92
N PRO A 281 -27.16 5.16 -21.38
CA PRO A 281 -27.01 4.25 -22.51
C PRO A 281 -27.20 2.79 -22.05
N ARG A 282 -28.34 2.15 -22.36
CA ARG A 282 -28.61 0.73 -22.04
C ARG A 282 -27.53 -0.24 -22.54
N LEU A 283 -26.83 0.08 -23.64
CA LEU A 283 -25.78 -0.76 -24.22
C LEU A 283 -24.54 -0.88 -23.33
N GLN A 284 -24.30 0.11 -22.47
CA GLN A 284 -23.05 0.25 -21.74
C GLN A 284 -22.93 -0.73 -20.57
N SER A 285 -24.03 -1.02 -19.89
CA SER A 285 -24.06 -2.04 -18.83
C SER A 285 -23.68 -3.42 -19.36
N ARG A 286 -24.11 -3.77 -20.58
CA ARG A 286 -23.71 -5.03 -21.24
C ARG A 286 -22.21 -5.08 -21.52
N LEU A 287 -21.63 -3.97 -22.01
CA LEU A 287 -20.19 -3.88 -22.25
C LEU A 287 -19.38 -4.00 -20.96
N HIS A 288 -19.84 -3.39 -19.86
CA HIS A 288 -19.19 -3.52 -18.55
C HIS A 288 -19.23 -4.96 -18.04
N LYS A 289 -20.32 -5.70 -18.24
CA LYS A 289 -20.37 -7.13 -17.90
C LYS A 289 -19.37 -7.96 -18.71
N ILE A 290 -19.20 -7.66 -20.00
CA ILE A 290 -18.18 -8.30 -20.84
C ILE A 290 -16.76 -7.97 -20.33
N ASP A 291 -16.51 -6.71 -19.99
CA ASP A 291 -15.24 -6.29 -19.40
C ASP A 291 -14.99 -6.96 -18.04
N SER A 292 -16.00 -7.08 -17.18
CA SER A 292 -15.91 -7.80 -15.91
C SER A 292 -15.50 -9.26 -16.12
N MET A 293 -16.11 -9.96 -17.09
CA MET A 293 -15.70 -11.34 -17.42
C MET A 293 -14.24 -11.41 -17.90
N ARG A 294 -13.80 -10.48 -18.75
CA ARG A 294 -12.40 -10.40 -19.21
C ARG A 294 -11.45 -10.11 -18.05
N ASN A 295 -11.82 -9.22 -17.15
CA ASN A 295 -11.05 -8.87 -15.97
C ASN A 295 -10.96 -10.05 -14.99
N LYS A 296 -12.03 -10.85 -14.84
CA LYS A 296 -11.97 -12.12 -14.07
C LYS A 296 -10.98 -13.10 -14.67
N ILE A 297 -10.97 -13.26 -15.99
CA ILE A 297 -10.00 -14.11 -16.69
C ILE A 297 -8.58 -13.58 -16.47
N ALA A 298 -8.38 -12.27 -16.57
CA ALA A 298 -7.08 -11.65 -16.35
C ALA A 298 -6.57 -11.89 -14.92
N ILE A 299 -7.41 -11.68 -13.90
CA ILE A 299 -7.06 -11.95 -12.50
C ILE A 299 -6.75 -13.44 -12.29
N ASN A 300 -7.56 -14.36 -12.84
CA ASN A 300 -7.27 -15.79 -12.71
C ASN A 300 -5.94 -16.20 -13.36
N LYS A 301 -5.63 -15.64 -14.53
CA LYS A 301 -4.35 -15.89 -15.20
C LYS A 301 -3.19 -15.34 -14.37
N PHE A 302 -3.31 -14.11 -13.85
CA PHE A 302 -2.33 -13.54 -12.92
C PHE A 302 -2.11 -14.45 -11.70
N ARG A 303 -3.18 -14.87 -11.02
CA ARG A 303 -3.11 -15.74 -9.83
C ARG A 303 -2.40 -17.07 -10.11
N ARG A 304 -2.58 -17.65 -11.30
CA ARG A 304 -1.91 -18.89 -11.70
C ARG A 304 -0.43 -18.68 -12.01
N LEU A 305 -0.08 -17.55 -12.63
CA LEU A 305 1.28 -17.23 -13.07
C LEU A 305 2.14 -16.62 -11.97
N SER A 306 1.53 -16.01 -10.95
CA SER A 306 2.26 -15.38 -9.85
C SER A 306 2.75 -16.44 -8.87
N PRO A 307 4.05 -16.78 -8.85
CA PRO A 307 4.59 -17.74 -7.88
C PRO A 307 4.41 -17.22 -6.46
N ASP A 308 4.39 -15.89 -6.30
CA ASP A 308 4.17 -15.25 -5.02
C ASP A 308 2.80 -15.59 -4.44
N LEU A 309 1.72 -15.52 -5.23
CA LEU A 309 0.38 -15.87 -4.76
C LEU A 309 0.17 -17.35 -4.46
N ASN A 310 0.84 -18.24 -5.17
CA ASN A 310 0.77 -19.67 -4.86
C ASN A 310 1.26 -19.94 -3.43
N ASP A 311 2.30 -19.22 -2.99
CA ASP A 311 2.82 -19.28 -1.61
C ASP A 311 1.74 -18.87 -0.58
N TYR A 312 0.82 -17.97 -0.95
CA TYR A 312 -0.23 -17.42 -0.10
C TYR A 312 -1.48 -18.30 0.04
N TYR A 313 -1.88 -18.99 -1.03
CA TYR A 313 -3.11 -19.79 -1.00
C TYR A 313 -2.95 -21.18 -0.38
N GLN A 314 -1.71 -21.67 -0.21
CA GLN A 314 -1.49 -22.97 0.40
C GLN A 314 -2.02 -22.97 1.84
N LYS A 315 -3.02 -23.80 2.11
CA LYS A 315 -3.58 -23.96 3.47
C LYS A 315 -2.71 -24.95 4.25
N TYR A 316 -2.54 -24.67 5.53
CA TYR A 316 -1.87 -25.55 6.47
C TYR A 316 -2.86 -25.92 7.58
N SER A 317 -2.91 -27.20 7.90
CA SER A 317 -3.67 -27.77 9.01
C SER A 317 -2.93 -27.53 10.34
N GLU A 318 -3.61 -27.77 11.46
CA GLU A 318 -2.96 -27.72 12.77
C GLU A 318 -1.85 -28.77 12.93
N ALA A 319 -2.00 -29.92 12.24
CA ALA A 319 -0.99 -30.96 12.19
C ALA A 319 0.28 -30.46 11.49
N ASP A 320 0.14 -29.66 10.41
CA ASP A 320 1.29 -29.07 9.71
C ASP A 320 2.08 -28.15 10.66
N TYR A 321 1.40 -27.23 11.36
CA TYR A 321 2.05 -26.33 12.32
C TYR A 321 2.72 -27.09 13.47
N SER A 322 2.08 -28.14 13.96
CA SER A 322 2.62 -28.96 15.06
C SER A 322 3.83 -29.80 14.62
N ALA A 323 3.88 -30.18 13.34
CA ALA A 323 4.98 -30.95 12.75
C ALA A 323 6.10 -30.08 12.15
N ALA A 324 5.96 -28.76 12.18
CA ALA A 324 6.93 -27.85 11.59
C ALA A 324 8.30 -27.95 12.28
N VAL A 325 9.34 -28.17 11.48
CA VAL A 325 10.73 -28.24 11.95
C VAL A 325 11.49 -26.99 11.51
N ILE A 326 11.95 -26.21 12.48
CA ILE A 326 12.77 -25.02 12.22
C ILE A 326 14.00 -25.09 13.10
N THR A 327 15.17 -25.22 12.48
CA THR A 327 16.40 -25.58 13.16
C THR A 327 17.28 -24.34 13.36
N PRO A 328 17.72 -24.04 14.59
CA PRO A 328 18.67 -22.97 14.82
C PRO A 328 20.04 -23.34 14.24
N GLU A 329 20.71 -22.41 13.58
CA GLU A 329 22.09 -22.63 13.10
C GLU A 329 23.07 -22.83 14.26
N LYS A 330 22.78 -22.21 15.41
CA LYS A 330 23.53 -22.37 16.66
C LYS A 330 22.56 -22.49 17.82
N LYS A 331 22.69 -23.57 18.60
CA LYS A 331 21.90 -23.77 19.83
C LYS A 331 22.39 -22.95 21.01
N VAL A 332 23.66 -22.54 21.00
CA VAL A 332 24.26 -21.74 22.07
C VAL A 332 25.04 -20.58 21.45
N MET A 333 24.76 -19.38 21.92
CA MET A 333 25.47 -18.15 21.59
C MET A 333 26.11 -17.57 22.86
N LYS A 334 27.33 -17.04 22.73
CA LYS A 334 28.01 -16.32 23.82
C LYS A 334 28.15 -14.86 23.42
N ILE A 335 27.73 -13.94 24.28
CA ILE A 335 27.91 -12.50 24.07
C ILE A 335 28.52 -11.86 25.31
N THR A 336 29.41 -10.90 25.08
CA THR A 336 29.89 -9.95 26.10
C THR A 336 29.31 -8.58 25.84
N ILE A 337 28.83 -7.92 26.89
CA ILE A 337 28.19 -6.61 26.86
C ILE A 337 28.61 -5.80 28.09
N LYS A 338 28.82 -4.49 27.94
CA LYS A 338 29.17 -3.63 29.08
C LYS A 338 27.92 -3.34 29.92
N ALA A 339 28.06 -3.28 31.24
CA ALA A 339 26.98 -2.84 32.13
C ALA A 339 26.38 -1.49 31.67
N GLY A 340 25.05 -1.40 31.61
CA GLY A 340 24.32 -0.20 31.17
C GLY A 340 24.34 0.04 29.65
N SER A 341 24.86 -0.90 28.85
CA SER A 341 24.91 -0.78 27.39
C SER A 341 23.96 -1.76 26.68
N LYS A 342 23.71 -1.52 25.39
CA LYS A 342 22.95 -2.41 24.52
C LYS A 342 23.84 -3.09 23.49
N LYS A 343 23.43 -4.27 23.03
CA LYS A 343 24.11 -5.03 21.97
C LYS A 343 23.10 -5.67 21.04
N GLU A 344 23.33 -5.56 19.74
CA GLU A 344 22.55 -6.27 18.74
C GLU A 344 22.89 -7.77 18.77
N VAL A 345 21.84 -8.59 18.71
CA VAL A 345 21.87 -10.04 18.64
C VAL A 345 21.16 -10.46 17.36
N ILE A 346 21.75 -11.44 16.66
CA ILE A 346 21.20 -12.00 15.43
C ILE A 346 21.07 -13.51 15.61
N LEU A 347 19.84 -14.00 15.72
CA LEU A 347 19.56 -15.44 15.77
C LEU A 347 19.20 -15.94 14.38
N ARG A 348 19.87 -17.02 13.95
CA ARG A 348 19.70 -17.63 12.63
C ARG A 348 19.05 -19.00 12.72
N TYR A 349 18.12 -19.24 11.82
CA TYR A 349 17.43 -20.50 11.68
C TYR A 349 17.36 -20.94 10.22
N LYS A 350 17.06 -22.22 10.02
CA LYS A 350 16.70 -22.82 8.74
C LYS A 350 15.29 -23.38 8.81
N ASN A 351 14.47 -23.06 7.83
CA ASN A 351 13.15 -23.65 7.67
C ASN A 351 13.30 -25.07 7.09
N ASP A 352 13.28 -26.09 7.94
CA ASP A 352 13.34 -27.50 7.52
C ASP A 352 11.94 -28.12 7.39
N SER A 353 10.87 -27.32 7.55
CA SER A 353 9.49 -27.76 7.37
C SER A 353 9.11 -27.78 5.89
N ASN A 354 8.00 -28.45 5.58
CA ASN A 354 7.34 -28.34 4.27
C ASN A 354 6.50 -27.05 4.14
N MET A 355 6.44 -26.24 5.20
CA MET A 355 5.63 -25.03 5.28
C MET A 355 6.42 -23.82 4.83
N ARG A 356 5.69 -22.85 4.32
CA ARG A 356 6.19 -21.48 4.19
C ARG A 356 5.88 -20.73 5.47
N LEU A 357 6.91 -20.11 6.02
CA LEU A 357 6.82 -19.34 7.26
C LEU A 357 6.60 -17.88 6.91
N PHE A 358 5.83 -17.18 7.72
CA PHE A 358 5.54 -15.75 7.56
C PHE A 358 5.81 -15.06 8.88
N ASP A 359 6.36 -13.85 8.86
CA ASP A 359 6.56 -13.05 10.07
C ASP A 359 5.26 -12.39 10.51
N TYR A 360 5.28 -11.48 11.49
CA TYR A 360 4.11 -10.67 11.83
C TYR A 360 4.11 -9.33 11.08
N GLY A 361 3.01 -9.01 10.38
CA GLY A 361 2.86 -7.70 9.75
C GLY A 361 1.77 -7.64 8.69
N LEU A 362 1.64 -6.48 8.03
CA LEU A 362 0.66 -6.21 6.97
C LEU A 362 0.81 -7.11 5.72
N ASN A 363 1.94 -7.81 5.62
CA ASN A 363 2.29 -8.70 4.51
C ASN A 363 2.00 -10.18 4.81
N THR A 364 1.55 -10.49 6.05
CA THR A 364 1.33 -11.86 6.53
C THR A 364 -0.13 -12.25 6.51
N PRO A 365 -0.53 -13.24 5.70
CA PRO A 365 -1.93 -13.45 5.38
C PRO A 365 -2.78 -13.75 6.60
N TYR A 366 -4.02 -13.29 6.57
CA TYR A 366 -4.95 -13.45 7.69
C TYR A 366 -5.20 -14.91 8.08
N ASP A 367 -5.05 -15.84 7.14
CA ASP A 367 -5.20 -17.27 7.37
C ASP A 367 -3.88 -17.99 7.70
N LYS A 368 -2.75 -17.28 7.77
CA LYS A 368 -1.46 -17.84 8.22
C LYS A 368 -1.19 -17.46 9.66
N THR A 369 -0.63 -18.40 10.40
CA THR A 369 -0.15 -18.13 11.73
C THR A 369 1.27 -17.55 11.64
N PRO A 370 1.50 -16.31 12.11
CA PRO A 370 2.80 -15.68 12.05
C PRO A 370 3.80 -16.39 12.98
N LEU A 371 5.05 -16.43 12.54
CA LEU A 371 6.20 -16.93 13.27
C LEU A 371 6.90 -15.77 13.97
N VAL A 372 7.03 -15.86 15.28
CA VAL A 372 7.69 -14.84 16.10
C VAL A 372 8.79 -15.44 16.96
N LEU A 373 9.71 -14.60 17.42
CA LEU A 373 10.70 -14.96 18.42
C LEU A 373 10.16 -14.60 19.81
N ALA A 374 10.21 -15.56 20.74
CA ALA A 374 9.80 -15.38 22.12
C ALA A 374 10.92 -15.77 23.08
N THR A 375 10.86 -15.22 24.29
CA THR A 375 11.65 -15.71 25.42
C THR A 375 11.18 -17.10 25.85
N ALA A 376 12.10 -17.91 26.37
CA ALA A 376 11.88 -19.29 26.78
C ALA A 376 12.39 -19.57 28.21
N ASN A 377 11.99 -20.72 28.74
CA ASN A 377 12.38 -21.26 30.05
C ASN A 377 12.15 -20.29 31.23
N PRO A 378 10.90 -20.03 31.64
CA PRO A 378 9.65 -20.48 31.00
C PRO A 378 9.29 -19.68 29.74
N THR A 379 8.54 -20.31 28.83
CA THR A 379 8.02 -19.68 27.60
C THR A 379 7.24 -18.41 27.92
N ASN A 380 7.41 -17.38 27.09
CA ASN A 380 6.71 -16.10 27.17
C ASN A 380 7.00 -15.27 28.44
N ARG A 381 8.10 -15.52 29.15
CA ARG A 381 8.46 -14.71 30.33
C ARG A 381 9.02 -13.34 29.94
N ASP A 382 8.77 -12.33 30.76
CA ASP A 382 9.45 -11.05 30.61
C ASP A 382 10.97 -11.19 30.85
N SER A 383 11.78 -10.67 29.93
CA SER A 383 13.24 -10.67 30.07
C SER A 383 13.73 -9.46 30.85
N SER A 384 14.68 -9.66 31.76
CA SER A 384 15.42 -8.58 32.42
C SER A 384 16.40 -7.87 31.48
N PHE A 385 16.67 -8.48 30.32
CA PHE A 385 17.54 -8.00 29.26
C PHE A 385 16.78 -7.28 28.13
N LYS A 386 15.47 -7.04 28.32
CA LYS A 386 14.62 -6.40 27.31
C LYS A 386 15.11 -5.00 26.96
N ASP A 387 15.21 -4.73 25.66
CA ASP A 387 15.45 -3.38 25.15
C ASP A 387 14.11 -2.68 24.88
N LYS A 388 14.09 -1.35 24.90
CA LYS A 388 12.87 -0.58 24.59
C LYS A 388 12.37 -0.78 23.15
N SER A 389 13.23 -1.28 22.25
CA SER A 389 12.87 -1.64 20.88
C SER A 389 12.17 -2.99 20.73
N TRP A 390 12.06 -3.80 21.80
CA TRP A 390 11.31 -5.05 21.75
C TRP A 390 9.83 -4.78 21.50
N PHE A 391 9.16 -5.69 20.79
CA PHE A 391 7.71 -5.60 20.53
C PHE A 391 6.91 -5.70 21.84
N SER A 392 7.35 -6.55 22.76
CA SER A 392 6.85 -6.65 24.14
C SER A 392 7.94 -7.21 25.05
N GLY A 393 7.71 -7.28 26.36
CA GLY A 393 8.71 -7.76 27.33
C GLY A 393 9.21 -9.20 27.11
N ASN A 394 8.47 -9.98 26.32
CA ASN A 394 8.75 -11.37 25.96
C ASN A 394 8.82 -11.62 24.43
N ARG A 395 8.77 -10.55 23.61
CA ARG A 395 8.90 -10.61 22.14
C ARG A 395 10.02 -9.66 21.69
N PRO A 396 11.25 -10.16 21.54
CA PRO A 396 12.35 -9.32 21.09
C PRO A 396 12.13 -8.72 19.71
N THR A 397 11.53 -9.50 18.82
CA THR A 397 11.10 -9.07 17.49
C THR A 397 10.00 -10.01 17.00
N VAL A 398 9.10 -9.47 16.18
CA VAL A 398 8.04 -10.22 15.48
C VAL A 398 8.30 -10.30 13.97
N GLN A 399 9.47 -9.82 13.53
CA GLN A 399 9.92 -9.78 12.14
C GLN A 399 11.22 -10.57 11.97
N PHE A 400 11.38 -11.21 10.81
CA PHE A 400 12.63 -11.84 10.40
C PHE A 400 13.04 -11.38 8.99
N GLU A 401 14.28 -11.67 8.61
CA GLU A 401 14.82 -11.45 7.27
C GLU A 401 15.36 -12.76 6.68
N ASN A 402 15.44 -12.90 5.36
CA ASN A 402 16.13 -14.02 4.73
C ASN A 402 17.59 -13.63 4.38
N PRO A 403 18.62 -14.16 5.08
CA PRO A 403 20.00 -13.74 4.89
C PRO A 403 20.61 -14.17 3.56
N SER A 404 20.05 -15.19 2.90
CA SER A 404 20.51 -15.67 1.59
C SER A 404 20.06 -14.75 0.46
N LYS A 405 19.15 -13.81 0.73
CA LYS A 405 18.68 -12.79 -0.21
C LYS A 405 19.19 -11.42 0.24
N LYS A 406 20.52 -11.24 0.23
CA LYS A 406 21.15 -9.93 0.47
C LYS A 406 20.73 -8.97 -0.64
N TYR A 407 19.81 -8.05 -0.34
CA TYR A 407 19.45 -6.93 -1.21
C TYR A 407 19.25 -7.33 -2.68
N ASP A 408 18.42 -8.36 -2.90
CA ASP A 408 17.61 -8.33 -4.12
C ASP A 408 16.53 -7.29 -3.82
N SER A 409 16.51 -6.20 -4.58
CA SER A 409 15.41 -5.22 -4.57
C SER A 409 14.03 -5.87 -4.79
N THR A 410 14.04 -7.16 -5.17
CA THR A 410 12.90 -8.04 -5.19
C THR A 410 12.79 -9.04 -4.02
N TRP A 411 12.35 -8.56 -2.85
CA TRP A 411 11.19 -9.18 -2.16
C TRP A 411 11.47 -10.47 -1.34
N ASN A 412 10.62 -10.74 -0.33
CA ASN A 412 10.61 -11.92 0.56
C ASN A 412 11.36 -11.83 1.90
N SER A 413 11.47 -10.66 2.54
CA SER A 413 12.00 -10.63 3.92
C SER A 413 10.99 -11.21 4.93
N HIS A 414 9.70 -10.99 4.71
CA HIS A 414 8.61 -11.37 5.61
C HIS A 414 8.15 -12.84 5.47
N ARG A 415 8.84 -13.64 4.64
CA ARG A 415 8.54 -15.07 4.46
C ARG A 415 9.80 -15.91 4.25
N ALA A 416 9.76 -17.16 4.70
CA ALA A 416 10.81 -18.15 4.44
C ALA A 416 10.21 -19.42 3.83
N ARG A 417 10.68 -19.82 2.64
CA ARG A 417 10.28 -21.08 1.98
C ARG A 417 10.96 -22.29 2.63
N PRO A 418 10.46 -23.51 2.40
CA PRO A 418 11.19 -24.73 2.74
C PRO A 418 12.64 -24.69 2.26
N GLY A 419 13.57 -24.98 3.16
CA GLY A 419 15.01 -24.94 2.94
C GLY A 419 15.67 -23.55 3.09
N GLU A 420 14.90 -22.47 3.11
CA GLU A 420 15.45 -21.11 3.26
C GLU A 420 15.85 -20.80 4.71
N LYS A 421 16.74 -19.82 4.85
CA LYS A 421 17.20 -19.31 6.15
C LYS A 421 16.35 -18.12 6.59
N LEU A 422 16.29 -17.90 7.89
CA LEU A 422 15.69 -16.73 8.50
C LEU A 422 16.56 -16.16 9.63
N GLU A 423 16.60 -14.84 9.75
CA GLU A 423 17.36 -14.04 10.72
C GLU A 423 16.43 -13.18 11.55
N PHE A 424 16.45 -13.37 12.88
CA PHE A 424 15.83 -12.46 13.83
C PHE A 424 16.90 -11.55 14.43
N LYS A 425 16.75 -10.24 14.23
CA LYS A 425 17.65 -9.22 14.77
C LYS A 425 16.94 -8.42 15.86
N PHE A 426 17.60 -8.24 17.00
CA PHE A 426 17.06 -7.47 18.11
C PHE A 426 18.19 -6.99 19.03
N ASN A 427 17.92 -5.95 19.83
CA ASN A 427 18.88 -5.46 20.81
C ASN A 427 18.62 -6.11 22.17
N ILE A 428 19.67 -6.52 22.88
CA ILE A 428 19.62 -6.80 24.31
C ILE A 428 20.18 -5.61 25.07
N ASN A 429 19.53 -5.21 26.15
CA ASN A 429 20.00 -4.16 27.06
C ASN A 429 20.53 -4.79 28.36
N ALA A 430 21.82 -4.59 28.66
CA ALA A 430 22.39 -5.00 29.93
C ALA A 430 22.11 -3.94 30.99
N GLY A 431 21.49 -4.36 32.09
CA GLY A 431 21.42 -3.54 33.30
C GLY A 431 22.80 -3.24 33.90
N ASN A 432 22.80 -2.60 35.06
CA ASN A 432 24.06 -2.19 35.72
C ASN A 432 24.76 -3.32 36.47
N LYS A 433 24.09 -4.47 36.68
CA LYS A 433 24.65 -5.59 37.44
C LYS A 433 25.56 -6.42 36.54
N LYS A 434 26.83 -6.51 36.92
CA LYS A 434 27.81 -7.39 36.27
C LYS A 434 27.58 -8.85 36.64
N GLY A 435 27.98 -9.76 35.75
CA GLY A 435 27.86 -11.19 35.99
C GLY A 435 27.62 -11.99 34.72
N VAL A 436 27.46 -13.30 34.90
CA VAL A 436 27.11 -14.23 33.82
C VAL A 436 25.65 -14.61 33.95
N TYR A 437 24.92 -14.43 32.85
CA TYR A 437 23.49 -14.66 32.76
C TYR A 437 23.18 -15.60 31.61
N LYS A 438 21.96 -16.11 31.61
CA LYS A 438 21.42 -16.99 30.59
C LYS A 438 20.04 -16.48 30.17
N GLU A 439 19.84 -16.32 28.87
CA GLU A 439 18.54 -16.06 28.25
C GLU A 439 18.27 -17.13 27.20
N ASP A 440 17.10 -17.75 27.23
CA ASP A 440 16.68 -18.70 26.20
C ASP A 440 15.62 -18.05 25.31
N PHE A 441 15.71 -18.31 24.00
CA PHE A 441 14.74 -17.84 23.02
C PHE A 441 14.21 -19.00 22.20
N VAL A 442 12.93 -19.02 21.90
CA VAL A 442 12.24 -20.07 21.13
C VAL A 442 11.40 -19.43 20.04
N LEU A 443 11.19 -20.15 18.94
CA LEU A 443 10.24 -19.73 17.91
C LEU A 443 8.84 -20.19 18.28
N VAL A 444 7.86 -19.33 18.02
CA VAL A 444 6.45 -19.57 18.35
C VAL A 444 5.59 -19.24 17.14
N PHE A 445 4.62 -20.11 16.86
CA PHE A 445 3.48 -19.74 16.01
C PHE A 445 2.46 -19.01 16.88
N GLU A 446 2.27 -17.72 16.66
CA GLU A 446 1.47 -16.87 17.56
C GLU A 446 0.03 -17.38 17.68
N GLY A 447 -0.47 -17.55 18.91
CA GLY A 447 -1.79 -18.17 19.17
C GLY A 447 -1.84 -19.69 18.99
N LYS A 448 -0.70 -20.35 18.77
CA LYS A 448 -0.53 -21.81 18.77
C LYS A 448 0.55 -22.22 19.79
N ASN A 449 1.45 -23.12 19.40
CA ASN A 449 2.47 -23.71 20.26
C ASN A 449 3.89 -23.23 19.89
N ASP A 450 4.80 -23.39 20.85
CA ASP A 450 6.24 -23.28 20.61
C ASP A 450 6.69 -24.33 19.60
N ILE A 451 7.68 -23.98 18.77
CA ILE A 451 8.26 -24.90 17.81
C ILE A 451 9.32 -25.74 18.54
N PRO A 452 9.13 -27.08 18.62
CA PRO A 452 10.08 -27.94 19.31
C PRO A 452 11.48 -27.80 18.72
N LYS A 453 12.50 -27.84 19.59
CA LYS A 453 13.93 -27.82 19.22
C LYS A 453 14.40 -26.53 18.53
N SER A 454 13.57 -25.48 18.48
CA SER A 454 13.95 -24.15 18.00
C SER A 454 14.66 -23.29 19.07
N THR A 455 14.82 -23.80 20.29
CA THR A 455 15.42 -23.02 21.38
C THR A 455 16.89 -22.70 21.13
N VAL A 456 17.26 -21.43 21.33
CA VAL A 456 18.63 -20.93 21.35
C VAL A 456 18.93 -20.35 22.73
N GLU A 457 19.99 -20.84 23.35
CA GLU A 457 20.53 -20.31 24.60
C GLU A 457 21.54 -19.19 24.30
N ILE A 458 21.39 -18.04 24.95
CA ILE A 458 22.35 -16.95 24.95
C ILE A 458 22.99 -16.84 26.33
N LYS A 459 24.29 -17.15 26.39
CA LYS A 459 25.13 -16.89 27.56
C LYS A 459 25.64 -15.45 27.50
N ILE A 460 25.20 -14.62 28.42
CA ILE A 460 25.47 -13.17 28.46
C ILE A 460 26.48 -12.90 29.56
N ASN A 461 27.65 -12.37 29.21
CA ASN A 461 28.65 -11.89 30.15
C ASN A 461 28.58 -10.36 30.23
N VAL A 462 28.10 -9.83 31.35
CA VAL A 462 28.00 -8.39 31.61
C VAL A 462 29.25 -7.93 32.36
N ILE A 463 30.06 -7.09 31.70
CA ILE A 463 31.36 -6.60 32.19
C ILE A 463 31.36 -5.14 32.63
#